data_AF-A0A1E3P2G8-F1
#
_entry.id   AF-A0A1E3P2G8-F1
#
_cell.length_a   1.000
_cell.length_b   1.000
_cell.length_c   1.000
_cell.angle_alpha   90.00
_cell.angle_beta   90.00
_cell.angle_gamma   90.00
#
_symmetry.space_group_name_H-M   'P 1'
#
loop_
_entity.id
_entity.type
_entity.pdbx_description
1 polymer ?
#
loop_
_entity_poly.entity_id
_entity_poly.type
_entity_poly.pdbx_seq_one_letter_code
_entity_poly.pdbx_strand_id
1 'polypeptide(L)'
;MFKRIATRQAGALRQQIRLNHHKAELPPWAFEKAYPVADKKAAQAFKEQLSATQHHAEGTSSLWRKISYFVALPAIVATAINTYFVEAEHAEHRAHLAHVSDEDWPIQYDYQNIRTKNFFWGDGDKTLFWNPVINRHVKHD
;
A
#
# COMPACT_ATOMS: atom_id res chain seq x y z
N MET A 1 40.21 56.91 -9.92
CA MET A 1 38.88 57.55 -10.09
C MET A 1 37.83 56.45 -10.20
N PHE A 2 36.78 56.53 -9.37
CA PHE A 2 35.86 55.46 -8.93
C PHE A 2 34.81 54.99 -9.96
N LYS A 3 34.35 53.73 -9.80
CA LYS A 3 32.93 53.25 -9.75
C LYS A 3 32.89 51.71 -9.58
N ARG A 4 32.87 51.15 -8.35
CA ARG A 4 31.70 50.66 -7.54
C ARG A 4 30.75 49.73 -8.32
N ILE A 5 30.80 48.41 -8.13
CA ILE A 5 30.20 47.61 -7.04
C ILE A 5 28.70 47.88 -6.89
N ALA A 6 27.86 47.09 -7.57
CA ALA A 6 26.42 47.08 -7.36
C ALA A 6 25.83 45.70 -7.69
N THR A 7 25.93 44.76 -6.74
CA THR A 7 25.07 43.55 -6.75
C THR A 7 24.96 42.85 -5.38
N ARG A 8 25.34 43.52 -4.28
CA ARG A 8 25.26 42.99 -2.90
C ARG A 8 24.13 43.58 -2.05
N GLN A 9 23.12 44.22 -2.63
CA GLN A 9 22.07 44.89 -1.85
C GLN A 9 20.71 44.16 -1.80
N ALA A 10 20.46 43.13 -2.62
CA ALA A 10 19.16 42.44 -2.62
C ALA A 10 18.94 41.49 -1.41
N GLY A 11 20.02 41.00 -0.79
CA GLY A 11 19.92 40.13 0.40
C GLY A 11 19.61 40.89 1.70
N ALA A 12 20.04 42.15 1.80
CA ALA A 12 19.86 42.98 2.99
C ALA A 12 18.39 43.41 3.19
N LEU A 13 17.64 43.58 2.09
CA LEU A 13 16.26 44.08 2.13
C LEU A 13 15.26 43.03 2.68
N ARG A 14 15.47 41.74 2.41
CA ARG A 14 14.62 40.66 2.95
C ARG A 14 14.81 40.45 4.45
N GLN A 15 15.94 40.87 5.00
CA GLN A 15 16.26 40.77 6.42
C GLN A 15 15.58 41.90 7.22
N GLN A 16 15.27 43.03 6.59
CA GLN A 16 14.66 44.19 7.26
C GLN A 16 13.14 44.06 7.46
N ILE A 17 12.41 43.33 6.61
CA ILE A 17 10.94 43.26 6.69
C ILE A 17 10.45 42.39 7.87
N ARG A 18 11.31 41.54 8.45
CA ARG A 18 10.95 40.68 9.60
C ARG A 18 11.21 41.33 10.97
N LEU A 19 11.64 42.60 11.02
CA LEU A 19 12.08 43.27 12.26
C LEU A 19 11.02 44.17 12.92
N ASN A 20 9.84 44.34 12.31
CA ASN A 20 8.91 45.40 12.75
C ASN A 20 7.80 44.99 13.74
N HIS A 21 7.68 43.72 14.15
CA HIS A 21 6.60 43.35 15.08
C HIS A 21 6.98 43.14 16.54
N HIS A 22 8.23 42.81 16.89
CA HIS A 22 8.66 42.77 18.29
C HIS A 22 10.16 43.09 18.36
N LYS A 23 10.56 44.06 19.18
CA LYS A 23 11.96 44.33 19.56
C LYS A 23 12.51 43.18 20.43
N ALA A 24 12.45 41.95 19.94
CA ALA A 24 13.08 40.82 20.58
C ALA A 24 14.56 40.86 20.18
N GLU A 25 15.39 41.46 21.03
CA GLU A 25 16.83 41.26 20.96
C GLU A 25 17.08 39.76 21.04
N LEU A 26 17.73 39.20 20.02
CA LEU A 26 18.06 37.78 20.03
C LEU A 26 18.89 37.49 21.28
N PRO A 27 18.61 36.39 22.01
CA PRO A 27 19.32 36.09 23.25
C PRO A 27 20.83 35.97 22.98
N PRO A 28 21.70 36.22 23.98
CA PRO A 28 23.15 36.29 23.77
C PRO A 28 23.77 35.06 23.09
N TRP A 29 23.16 33.89 23.30
CA TRP A 29 23.58 32.61 22.73
C TRP A 29 23.02 32.32 21.33
N ALA A 30 22.26 33.24 20.73
CA ALA A 30 21.61 33.01 19.43
C ALA A 30 22.58 32.75 18.27
N PHE A 31 23.85 33.17 18.40
CA PHE A 31 24.91 32.92 17.42
C PHE A 31 25.93 31.89 17.90
N GLU A 32 25.74 31.31 19.08
CA GLU A 32 26.58 30.22 19.57
C GLU A 32 26.31 28.95 18.76
N LYS A 33 27.37 28.19 18.49
CA LYS A 33 27.23 26.92 17.77
C LYS A 33 26.52 25.93 18.69
N ALA A 34 25.32 25.49 18.30
CA ALA A 34 24.57 24.46 19.03
C ALA A 34 25.37 23.15 19.21
N TYR A 35 26.26 22.82 18.27
CA TYR A 35 27.17 21.67 18.34
C TYR A 35 28.60 22.12 18.04
N PRO A 36 29.40 22.46 19.08
CA PRO A 36 30.73 23.04 18.88
C PRO A 36 31.80 22.02 18.47
N VAL A 37 31.63 20.73 18.85
CA VAL A 37 32.57 19.65 18.54
C VAL A 37 31.87 18.61 17.67
N ALA A 38 32.36 18.45 16.43
CA ALA A 38 31.89 17.41 15.53
C ALA A 38 32.74 16.15 15.69
N ASP A 39 32.11 15.01 15.99
CA ASP A 39 32.79 13.71 15.98
C ASP A 39 32.97 13.22 14.53
N LYS A 40 34.14 13.52 13.98
CA LYS A 40 34.51 13.13 12.61
C LYS A 40 34.67 11.62 12.45
N LYS A 41 35.05 10.91 13.53
CA LYS A 41 35.25 9.46 13.50
C LYS A 41 33.92 8.73 13.40
N ALA A 42 32.93 9.14 14.21
CA ALA A 42 31.57 8.64 14.11
C ALA A 42 30.96 8.94 12.74
N ALA A 43 31.18 10.15 12.20
CA ALA A 43 30.71 10.52 10.87
C ALA A 43 31.33 9.67 9.74
N GLN A 44 32.61 9.33 9.85
CA GLN A 44 33.28 8.44 8.89
C GLN A 44 32.76 7.00 8.99
N ALA A 45 32.65 6.46 10.20
CA ALA A 45 32.11 5.11 10.42
C ALA A 45 30.68 4.98 9.87
N PHE A 46 29.84 6.01 10.03
CA PHE A 46 28.49 6.04 9.46
C PHE A 46 28.51 6.00 7.92
N LYS A 47 29.40 6.77 7.27
CA LYS A 47 29.54 6.76 5.80
C LYS A 47 30.01 5.40 5.29
N GLU A 48 30.95 4.77 5.99
CA GLU A 48 31.43 3.43 5.66
C GLU A 48 30.30 2.40 5.80
N GLN A 49 29.54 2.44 6.89
CA GLN A 49 28.38 1.57 7.09
C GLN A 49 27.32 1.73 5.98
N LEU A 50 27.03 2.97 5.56
CA LEU A 50 26.11 3.21 4.45
C LEU A 50 26.62 2.58 3.16
N SER A 51 27.89 2.76 2.83
CA SER A 51 28.49 2.16 1.63
C SER A 51 28.47 0.63 1.67
N ALA A 52 28.77 0.03 2.83
CA ALA A 52 28.72 -1.41 3.03
C ALA A 52 27.28 -1.95 2.91
N THR A 53 26.30 -1.22 3.45
CA THR A 53 24.88 -1.57 3.35
C THR A 53 24.40 -1.54 1.91
N GLN A 54 24.78 -0.50 1.16
CA GLN A 54 24.42 -0.37 -0.26
C GLN A 54 25.01 -1.52 -1.08
N HIS A 55 26.30 -1.81 -0.91
CA HIS A 55 26.96 -2.92 -1.62
C HIS A 55 26.32 -4.29 -1.27
N HIS A 56 26.00 -4.52 0.01
CA HIS A 56 25.30 -5.74 0.42
C HIS A 56 23.89 -5.84 -0.19
N ALA A 57 23.17 -4.72 -0.28
CA ALA A 57 21.83 -4.66 -0.85
C ALA A 57 21.83 -4.99 -2.35
N GLU A 58 22.86 -4.59 -3.11
CA GLU A 58 22.99 -4.93 -4.54
C GLU A 58 23.06 -6.45 -4.76
N GLY A 59 23.91 -7.15 -3.99
CA GLY A 59 24.01 -8.60 -4.05
C GLY A 59 22.72 -9.30 -3.61
N THR A 60 22.13 -8.85 -2.50
CA THR A 60 20.88 -9.41 -1.96
C THR A 60 19.71 -9.23 -2.92
N SER A 61 19.58 -8.04 -3.54
CA SER A 61 18.52 -7.75 -4.51
C SER A 61 18.64 -8.65 -5.75
N SER A 62 19.86 -8.83 -6.27
CA SER A 62 20.11 -9.72 -7.40
C SER A 62 19.77 -11.18 -7.09
N LEU A 63 20.09 -11.66 -5.88
CA LEU A 63 19.73 -13.00 -5.43
C LEU A 63 18.21 -13.18 -5.39
N TRP A 64 17.48 -12.28 -4.72
CA TRP A 64 16.02 -12.40 -4.61
C TRP A 64 15.31 -12.28 -5.95
N ARG A 65 15.80 -11.43 -6.85
CA ARG A 65 15.28 -11.35 -8.23
C ARG A 65 15.41 -12.69 -8.95
N LYS A 66 16.54 -13.39 -8.79
CA LYS A 66 16.72 -14.74 -9.37
C LYS A 66 15.75 -15.73 -8.74
N ILE A 67 15.59 -15.74 -7.43
CA ILE A 67 14.64 -16.65 -6.75
C ILE A 67 13.21 -16.39 -7.24
N SER A 68 12.79 -15.13 -7.37
CA SER A 68 11.47 -14.78 -7.89
C SER A 68 11.25 -15.34 -9.30
N TYR A 69 12.22 -15.24 -10.21
CA TYR A 69 12.07 -15.73 -11.58
C TYR A 69 12.25 -17.24 -11.73
N PHE A 70 13.17 -17.86 -10.99
CA PHE A 70 13.52 -19.26 -11.18
C PHE A 70 12.77 -20.21 -10.24
N VAL A 71 12.13 -19.69 -9.19
CA VAL A 71 11.38 -20.51 -8.23
C VAL A 71 9.92 -20.07 -8.20
N ALA A 72 9.64 -18.80 -7.88
CA ALA A 72 8.26 -18.35 -7.69
C ALA A 72 7.46 -18.39 -8.99
N LEU A 73 8.03 -17.94 -10.10
CA LEU A 73 7.34 -17.95 -11.40
C LEU A 73 6.99 -19.38 -11.87
N PRO A 74 7.92 -20.37 -11.88
CA PRO A 74 7.56 -21.76 -12.17
C PRO A 74 6.52 -22.35 -11.22
N ALA A 75 6.60 -22.02 -9.92
CA ALA A 75 5.60 -22.47 -8.95
C ALA A 75 4.20 -21.92 -9.27
N ILE A 76 4.10 -20.63 -9.62
CA ILE A 76 2.85 -19.99 -10.03
C ILE A 76 2.31 -20.64 -11.32
N VAL A 77 3.17 -20.92 -12.30
CA VAL A 77 2.74 -21.58 -13.54
C VAL A 77 2.18 -22.97 -13.24
N ALA A 78 2.86 -23.76 -12.41
CA ALA A 78 2.40 -25.09 -12.02
C ALA A 78 1.05 -25.05 -11.29
N THR A 79 0.88 -24.15 -10.32
CA THR A 79 -0.38 -24.02 -9.58
C THR A 79 -1.50 -23.43 -10.42
N ALA A 80 -1.20 -22.51 -11.34
CA ALA A 80 -2.16 -21.96 -12.28
C ALA A 80 -2.73 -23.03 -13.21
N ILE A 81 -1.89 -23.93 -13.73
CA ILE A 81 -2.34 -25.07 -14.56
C ILE A 81 -3.27 -25.98 -13.75
N ASN A 82 -2.88 -26.34 -12.52
CA ASN A 82 -3.71 -27.18 -11.66
C ASN A 82 -5.06 -26.52 -11.34
N THR A 83 -5.04 -25.25 -10.95
CA THR A 83 -6.24 -24.49 -10.61
C THR A 83 -7.14 -24.30 -11.83
N TYR A 84 -6.57 -24.12 -13.03
CA TYR A 84 -7.34 -24.01 -14.27
C TYR A 84 -8.19 -25.27 -14.53
N PHE A 85 -7.62 -26.46 -14.37
CA PHE A 85 -8.37 -27.70 -14.59
C PHE A 85 -9.50 -27.87 -13.57
N VAL A 86 -9.22 -27.63 -12.30
CA VAL A 86 -10.24 -27.72 -11.24
C VAL A 86 -11.34 -26.67 -11.45
N GLU A 87 -10.97 -25.45 -11.85
CA GLU A 87 -11.95 -24.39 -12.08
C GLU A 87 -12.78 -24.61 -13.35
N ALA A 88 -12.23 -25.28 -14.37
CA ALA A 88 -13.00 -25.71 -15.54
C ALA A 88 -14.11 -26.71 -15.14
N GLU A 89 -13.79 -27.70 -14.32
CA GLU A 89 -14.78 -28.64 -13.77
C GLU A 89 -15.85 -27.92 -12.93
N HIS A 90 -15.43 -26.97 -12.07
CA HIS A 90 -16.39 -26.15 -11.32
C HIS A 90 -17.26 -25.27 -12.22
N ALA A 91 -16.72 -24.74 -13.33
CA ALA A 91 -17.48 -23.94 -14.27
C ALA A 91 -18.57 -24.77 -14.96
N GLU A 92 -18.25 -25.99 -15.37
CA GLU A 92 -19.24 -26.94 -15.91
C GLU A 92 -20.30 -27.30 -14.87
N HIS A 93 -19.90 -27.61 -13.64
CA HIS A 93 -20.84 -27.90 -12.55
C HIS A 93 -21.80 -26.73 -12.28
N ARG A 94 -21.29 -25.48 -12.24
CA ARG A 94 -22.15 -24.30 -12.09
C ARG A 94 -23.09 -24.11 -13.29
N ALA A 95 -22.65 -24.42 -14.50
CA ALA A 95 -23.51 -24.38 -15.69
C ALA A 95 -24.64 -25.41 -15.60
N HIS A 96 -24.37 -26.62 -15.10
CA HIS A 96 -25.42 -27.61 -14.84
C HIS A 96 -26.41 -27.14 -13.77
N LEU A 97 -25.93 -26.58 -12.65
CA LEU A 97 -26.79 -26.05 -11.58
C LEU A 97 -27.68 -24.90 -12.05
N ALA A 98 -27.25 -24.10 -13.02
CA ALA A 98 -28.05 -22.98 -13.54
C ALA A 98 -29.37 -23.43 -14.21
N HIS A 99 -29.44 -24.67 -14.70
CA HIS A 99 -30.63 -25.21 -15.35
C HIS A 99 -31.60 -25.91 -14.38
N VAL A 100 -31.19 -26.15 -13.14
CA VAL A 100 -32.04 -26.74 -12.11
C VAL A 100 -33.11 -25.73 -11.72
N SER A 101 -34.37 -26.16 -11.71
CA SER A 101 -35.52 -25.33 -11.31
C SER A 101 -35.46 -25.01 -9.80
N ASP A 102 -36.15 -23.97 -9.36
CA ASP A 102 -36.25 -23.67 -7.93
C ASP A 102 -37.10 -24.71 -7.18
N GLU A 103 -38.01 -25.40 -7.88
CA GLU A 103 -38.85 -26.48 -7.35
C GLU A 103 -38.02 -27.73 -7.00
N ASP A 104 -37.03 -28.03 -7.83
CA ASP A 104 -36.09 -29.13 -7.63
C ASP A 104 -34.89 -28.74 -6.74
N TRP A 105 -34.85 -27.49 -6.26
CA TRP A 105 -33.79 -27.03 -5.39
C TRP A 105 -33.91 -27.69 -4.01
N PRO A 106 -32.80 -28.18 -3.41
CA PRO A 106 -32.86 -28.80 -2.10
C PRO A 106 -33.45 -27.86 -1.04
N ILE A 107 -34.35 -28.41 -0.22
CA ILE A 107 -34.94 -27.67 0.91
C ILE A 107 -33.82 -27.20 1.84
N GLN A 108 -33.83 -25.90 2.14
CA GLN A 108 -32.85 -25.27 2.99
C GLN A 108 -33.15 -25.53 4.45
N TYR A 109 -32.10 -25.76 5.25
CA TYR A 109 -32.27 -25.86 6.70
C TYR A 109 -32.55 -24.48 7.31
N ASP A 110 -33.24 -24.45 8.45
CA ASP A 110 -33.65 -23.22 9.16
C ASP A 110 -32.51 -22.24 9.47
N TYR A 111 -31.28 -22.74 9.58
CA TYR A 111 -30.10 -21.93 9.85
C TYR A 111 -29.45 -21.33 8.58
N GLN A 112 -29.88 -21.76 7.40
CA GLN A 112 -29.42 -21.23 6.12
C GLN A 112 -30.30 -20.04 5.70
N ASN A 113 -29.70 -19.07 5.02
CA ASN A 113 -30.38 -17.87 4.51
C ASN A 113 -31.27 -17.10 5.52
N ILE A 114 -30.95 -17.16 6.82
CA ILE A 114 -31.66 -16.39 7.84
C ILE A 114 -31.62 -14.89 7.51
N ARG A 115 -32.79 -14.25 7.61
CA ARG A 115 -32.97 -12.79 7.55
C ARG A 115 -33.82 -12.33 8.73
N THR A 116 -33.19 -11.82 9.78
CA THR A 116 -33.91 -11.20 10.92
C THR A 116 -34.38 -9.78 10.58
N LYS A 117 -33.60 -9.07 9.76
CA LYS A 117 -33.94 -7.80 9.14
C LYS A 117 -33.39 -7.81 7.72
N ASN A 118 -34.17 -7.30 6.79
CA ASN A 118 -33.75 -7.15 5.40
C ASN A 118 -32.53 -6.21 5.29
N PHE A 119 -31.67 -6.46 4.31
CA PHE A 119 -30.62 -5.53 3.94
C PHE A 119 -31.22 -4.18 3.51
N PHE A 120 -30.46 -3.11 3.71
CA PHE A 120 -30.92 -1.74 3.40
C PHE A 120 -30.73 -1.36 1.91
N TRP A 121 -30.30 -2.29 1.07
CA TRP A 121 -30.06 -2.08 -0.36
C TRP A 121 -30.76 -3.15 -1.20
N GLY A 122 -30.92 -2.86 -2.48
CA GLY A 122 -31.51 -3.79 -3.44
C GLY A 122 -32.92 -4.19 -3.05
N ASP A 123 -33.20 -5.48 -3.10
CA ASP A 123 -34.46 -6.11 -2.67
C ASP A 123 -34.47 -6.49 -1.18
N GLY A 124 -33.38 -6.23 -0.46
CA GLY A 124 -33.23 -6.54 0.94
C GLY A 124 -32.86 -7.99 1.27
N ASP A 125 -32.63 -8.84 0.27
CA ASP A 125 -32.35 -10.27 0.49
C ASP A 125 -30.93 -10.69 0.08
N LYS A 126 -30.40 -10.08 -0.99
CA LYS A 126 -29.12 -10.44 -1.59
C LYS A 126 -27.93 -9.75 -0.92
N THR A 127 -26.88 -10.51 -0.65
CA THR A 127 -25.60 -10.00 -0.13
C THR A 127 -24.78 -9.31 -1.24
N LEU A 128 -23.67 -8.65 -0.86
CA LEU A 128 -22.80 -7.96 -1.82
C LEU A 128 -22.21 -8.90 -2.89
N PHE A 129 -21.84 -10.13 -2.50
CA PHE A 129 -21.31 -11.18 -3.38
C PHE A 129 -22.34 -12.29 -3.56
N TRP A 130 -23.55 -11.92 -3.97
CA TRP A 130 -24.62 -12.87 -4.24
C TRP A 130 -24.54 -13.39 -5.68
N ASN A 131 -24.41 -14.71 -5.84
CA ASN A 131 -24.53 -15.36 -7.14
C ASN A 131 -25.85 -16.13 -7.20
N PRO A 132 -26.82 -15.74 -8.06
CA PRO A 132 -28.14 -16.35 -8.11
C PRO A 132 -28.13 -17.82 -8.57
N VAL A 133 -27.03 -18.31 -9.16
CA VAL A 133 -26.92 -19.71 -9.58
C VAL A 133 -26.71 -20.63 -8.37
N ILE A 134 -25.88 -20.21 -7.41
CA ILE A 134 -25.41 -21.06 -6.29
C ILE A 134 -25.97 -20.63 -4.93
N ASN A 135 -26.26 -19.33 -4.76
CA ASN A 135 -26.84 -18.78 -3.55
C ASN A 135 -28.29 -18.46 -3.90
N ARG A 136 -29.17 -19.46 -3.85
CA ARG A 136 -30.61 -19.25 -4.04
C ARG A 136 -31.26 -19.10 -2.68
N HIS A 137 -32.28 -18.26 -2.58
CA HIS A 137 -33.15 -18.18 -1.40
C HIS A 137 -34.55 -18.58 -1.84
N VAL A 138 -34.74 -19.89 -2.04
CA VAL A 138 -36.02 -20.46 -2.43
C VAL A 138 -36.90 -20.54 -1.19
N LYS A 139 -38.06 -19.90 -1.24
CA LYS A 139 -39.07 -19.99 -0.19
C LYS A 139 -40.03 -21.10 -0.59
N HIS A 140 -40.09 -22.13 0.23
CA HIS A 140 -41.11 -23.17 0.10
C HIS A 140 -42.27 -22.75 1.01
N ASP A 141 -43.46 -22.59 0.43
CA ASP A 141 -44.71 -22.30 1.16
C ASP A 141 -45.24 -23.56 1.87
#